data_AF-A0A371HW99-F1
#
_entry.id   AF-A0A371HW99-F1
#
_cell.length_a   1.000
_cell.length_b   1.000
_cell.length_c   1.000
_cell.angle_alpha   90.00
_cell.angle_beta   90.00
_cell.angle_gamma   90.00
#
_symmetry.space_group_name_H-M   'P 1'
#
loop_
_entity.id
_entity.type
_entity.pdbx_description
1 polymer ?
#
loop_
_entity_poly.entity_id
_entity_poly.type
_entity_poly.pdbx_seq_one_letter_code
_entity_poly.pdbx_strand_id
1 'polypeptide(L)'
;MEAKEDKEDHLQAEKCQLGPSQDKWCKFHKARDHSTEECRLLKSHIEKLIQDGYLGRFVRRMKEEKRAMNDHNRKDRSRMPSRDSDRA
;
A
#
# COMPACT_ATOMS: atom_id res chain seq x y z
N MET A 1 -34.03 19.30 -35.18
CA MET A 1 -34.25 17.86 -35.00
C MET A 1 -32.85 17.27 -35.02
N GLU A 2 -32.23 17.23 -33.85
CA GLU A 2 -31.89 15.97 -33.14
C GLU A 2 -30.74 15.24 -33.85
N ALA A 3 -29.60 14.98 -33.20
CA ALA A 3 -29.52 14.22 -31.97
C ALA A 3 -28.50 14.78 -30.95
N LYS A 4 -28.89 14.63 -29.68
CA LYS A 4 -28.05 14.69 -28.49
C LYS A 4 -27.47 13.31 -28.19
N GLU A 5 -26.40 13.28 -27.40
CA GLU A 5 -25.91 12.16 -26.58
C GLU A 5 -25.31 10.98 -27.40
N ASP A 6 -24.09 10.48 -27.17
CA ASP A 6 -23.60 9.82 -25.96
C ASP A 6 -22.09 9.49 -26.08
N LYS A 7 -21.42 9.39 -24.91
CA LYS A 7 -20.08 8.83 -24.62
C LYS A 7 -18.89 9.74 -24.95
N GLU A 8 -18.45 10.61 -24.04
CA GLU A 8 -17.75 10.27 -22.78
C GLU A 8 -16.72 9.12 -22.95
N ASP A 9 -16.08 9.01 -24.12
CA ASP A 9 -14.97 8.07 -24.31
C ASP A 9 -13.66 8.68 -23.77
N HIS A 10 -13.38 8.32 -22.52
CA HIS A 10 -12.08 7.80 -22.12
C HIS A 10 -10.90 8.78 -21.98
N LEU A 11 -11.16 10.05 -21.70
CA LEU A 11 -10.10 11.00 -21.31
C LEU A 11 -9.73 10.90 -19.82
N GLN A 12 -9.58 9.68 -19.28
CA GLN A 12 -9.12 9.45 -17.90
C GLN A 12 -7.60 9.22 -17.84
N ALA A 13 -6.85 9.79 -18.78
CA ALA A 13 -5.39 9.76 -18.83
C ALA A 13 -4.74 11.12 -18.53
N GLU A 14 -5.50 12.20 -18.43
CA GLU A 14 -4.95 13.56 -18.56
C GLU A 14 -4.85 14.40 -17.27
N LYS A 15 -4.89 13.79 -16.09
CA LYS A 15 -4.48 14.55 -14.88
C LYS A 15 -3.79 13.75 -13.79
N CYS A 16 -2.66 13.16 -14.13
CA CYS A 16 -1.56 12.98 -13.17
C CYS A 16 -0.86 14.34 -12.94
N GLN A 17 -1.59 15.35 -12.43
CA GLN A 17 -1.01 16.63 -12.02
C GLN A 17 -0.26 16.44 -10.70
N LEU A 18 1.01 16.04 -10.76
CA LEU A 18 1.94 16.08 -9.63
C LEU A 18 3.37 16.37 -10.11
N GLY A 19 3.61 17.60 -10.60
CA GLY A 19 4.92 18.24 -10.68
C GLY A 19 6.02 17.53 -11.50
N PRO A 20 7.16 18.19 -11.76
CA PRO A 20 8.26 17.57 -12.48
C PRO A 20 9.02 16.62 -11.55
N SER A 21 8.53 15.40 -11.37
CA SER A 21 9.36 14.28 -10.86
C SER A 21 10.28 13.80 -11.98
N GLN A 22 11.23 14.66 -12.37
CA GLN A 22 12.04 14.55 -13.58
C GLN A 22 12.92 13.28 -13.69
N ASP A 23 12.93 12.38 -12.71
CA ASP A 23 13.71 11.14 -12.74
C ASP A 23 13.03 9.88 -12.16
N LYS A 24 11.72 9.91 -11.89
CA LYS A 24 11.05 8.73 -11.32
C LYS A 24 10.45 7.84 -12.42
N TRP A 25 10.80 6.54 -12.38
CA TRP A 25 10.28 5.52 -13.30
C TRP A 25 9.17 4.68 -12.65
N CYS A 26 8.01 4.61 -13.31
CA CYS A 26 6.92 3.73 -12.90
C CYS A 26 7.00 2.43 -13.70
N LYS A 27 7.19 1.29 -13.02
CA LYS A 27 7.22 -0.03 -13.69
C LYS A 27 5.84 -0.45 -14.21
N PHE A 28 4.77 0.04 -13.57
CA PHE A 28 3.39 -0.25 -13.96
C PHE A 28 3.01 0.45 -15.28
N HIS A 29 3.37 1.72 -15.43
CA HIS A 29 3.13 2.48 -16.66
C HIS A 29 4.25 2.35 -17.69
N LYS A 30 5.43 1.87 -17.28
CA LYS A 30 6.66 1.84 -18.10
C LYS A 30 6.98 3.23 -18.66
N ALA A 31 6.85 4.26 -17.82
CA ALA A 31 7.00 5.66 -18.18
C ALA A 31 7.73 6.47 -17.08
N ARG A 32 8.33 7.59 -17.49
CA ARG A 32 9.01 8.56 -16.60
C ARG A 32 8.01 9.62 -16.16
N ASP A 33 7.20 9.28 -15.18
CA ASP A 33 6.24 10.20 -14.57
C ASP A 33 6.46 10.21 -13.07
N HIS A 34 6.14 9.10 -12.41
CA HIS A 34 6.17 8.91 -10.97
C HIS A 34 6.83 7.58 -10.62
N SER A 35 7.14 7.33 -9.36
CA SER A 35 7.64 6.00 -8.96
C SER A 35 6.47 5.00 -8.89
N THR A 36 6.75 3.70 -8.95
CA THR A 36 5.70 2.68 -8.78
C THR A 36 4.95 2.83 -7.45
N GLU A 37 5.62 3.35 -6.41
CA GLU A 37 5.03 3.61 -5.08
C GLU A 37 4.10 4.82 -5.05
N GLU A 38 4.25 5.75 -5.99
CA GLU A 38 3.41 6.96 -6.11
C GLU A 38 2.22 6.73 -7.06
N CYS A 39 2.17 5.58 -7.72
CA CYS A 39 1.14 5.24 -8.70
C CYS A 39 -0.23 5.08 -8.04
N ARG A 40 -1.07 6.10 -8.19
CA ARG A 40 -2.44 6.10 -7.64
C ARG A 40 -3.29 4.99 -8.26
N LEU A 41 -3.17 4.75 -9.57
CA LEU A 41 -3.92 3.70 -10.25
C LEU A 41 -3.55 2.30 -9.74
N LEU A 42 -2.26 2.03 -9.56
CA LEU A 42 -1.80 0.76 -8.98
C LEU A 42 -2.35 0.57 -7.57
N LYS A 43 -2.30 1.60 -6.73
CA LYS A 43 -2.87 1.56 -5.37
C LYS A 43 -4.36 1.24 -5.40
N SER A 44 -5.14 1.96 -6.19
CA SER A 44 -6.60 1.71 -6.30
C SER A 44 -6.91 0.32 -6.84
N HIS A 45 -6.11 -0.20 -7.77
CA HIS A 45 -6.28 -1.57 -8.27
C HIS A 45 -6.02 -2.60 -7.16
N ILE A 46 -4.96 -2.43 -6.36
CA ILE A 46 -4.66 -3.29 -5.22
C ILE A 46 -5.78 -3.19 -4.17
N GLU A 47 -6.26 -2.00 -3.85
CA GLU A 47 -7.38 -1.78 -2.92
C GLU A 47 -8.64 -2.52 -3.38
N LYS A 48 -8.98 -2.45 -4.66
CA LYS A 48 -10.11 -3.19 -5.23
C LYS A 48 -9.93 -4.70 -5.10
N LEU A 49 -8.74 -5.23 -5.43
CA LEU A 49 -8.45 -6.65 -5.27
C LEU A 49 -8.50 -7.14 -3.81
N ILE A 50 -8.21 -6.25 -2.85
CA ILE A 50 -8.39 -6.53 -1.42
C ILE A 50 -9.89 -6.55 -1.08
N GLN A 51 -10.66 -5.57 -1.54
CA GLN A 51 -12.10 -5.47 -1.30
C GLN A 51 -12.87 -6.67 -1.88
N ASP A 52 -12.53 -7.07 -3.11
CA ASP A 52 -13.11 -8.23 -3.78
C ASP A 52 -12.65 -9.56 -3.16
N GLY A 53 -11.71 -9.54 -2.22
CA GLY A 53 -11.26 -10.71 -1.46
C GLY A 53 -10.17 -11.54 -2.13
N TYR A 54 -9.75 -11.21 -3.35
CA TYR A 54 -8.69 -11.94 -4.08
C TYR A 54 -7.36 -11.97 -3.33
N LEU A 55 -7.02 -10.89 -2.61
CA LEU A 55 -5.76 -10.77 -1.85
C LEU A 55 -5.90 -11.18 -0.37
N GLY A 56 -7.02 -11.78 0.02
CA GLY A 56 -7.31 -12.11 1.43
C GLY A 56 -6.25 -12.99 2.10
N ARG A 57 -5.65 -13.95 1.37
CA ARG A 57 -4.56 -14.81 1.90
C ARG A 57 -3.34 -14.00 2.33
N PHE A 58 -2.96 -12.99 1.54
CA PHE A 58 -1.80 -12.15 1.81
C PHE A 58 -2.06 -11.24 3.01
N VAL A 59 -3.24 -10.63 3.06
CA VAL A 59 -3.66 -9.79 4.20
C VAL A 59 -3.68 -10.60 5.50
N ARG A 60 -4.19 -11.84 5.48
CA ARG A 60 -4.20 -12.71 6.66
C ARG A 60 -2.78 -13.03 7.15
N ARG A 61 -1.89 -13.43 6.23
CA ARG A 61 -0.49 -13.72 6.55
C ARG A 61 0.21 -12.52 7.18
N MET A 62 0.05 -11.32 6.62
CA MET A 62 0.65 -10.11 7.19
C MET A 62 0.15 -9.82 8.62
N LYS A 63 -1.14 -10.09 8.91
CA LYS A 63 -1.69 -9.95 10.26
C LYS A 63 -1.09 -10.95 11.23
N GLU A 64 -0.87 -12.20 10.80
CA GLU A 64 -0.25 -13.25 11.60
C GLU A 64 1.22 -12.94 11.90
N GLU A 65 1.99 -12.51 10.90
CA GLU A 65 3.39 -12.08 11.07
C GLU A 65 3.50 -10.88 12.03
N LYS A 66 2.61 -9.90 11.91
CA LYS A 66 2.56 -8.75 12.83
C LYS A 66 2.24 -9.19 14.27
N ARG A 67 1.37 -10.19 14.45
CA ARG A 67 1.07 -10.76 15.76
C ARG A 67 2.27 -11.52 16.33
N ALA A 68 2.95 -12.33 15.52
CA ALA A 68 4.15 -13.04 15.92
C ALA A 68 5.26 -12.06 16.36
N MET A 69 5.50 -11.00 15.60
CA MET A 69 6.47 -9.96 15.95
C MET A 69 6.13 -9.28 17.28
N ASN A 70 4.85 -9.02 17.54
CA ASN A 70 4.40 -8.44 18.81
C ASN A 70 4.58 -9.41 19.99
N ASP A 71 4.28 -10.69 19.80
CA ASP A 71 4.50 -11.73 20.83
C ASP A 71 5.99 -11.85 21.19
N HIS A 72 6.87 -11.86 20.18
CA HIS A 72 8.32 -11.84 20.40
C HIS A 72 8.77 -10.63 21.21
N ASN A 73 8.25 -9.43 20.92
CA ASN A 73 8.57 -8.22 21.68
C ASN A 73 8.08 -8.30 23.13
N ARG A 74 6.87 -8.82 23.36
CA ARG A 74 6.33 -9.05 24.71
C ARG A 74 7.22 -10.01 25.50
N LYS A 75 7.60 -11.12 24.89
CA LYS A 75 8.41 -12.17 25.52
C LYS A 75 9.82 -11.70 25.83
N ASP A 76 10.41 -10.85 24.97
CA ASP A 76 11.69 -10.18 25.22
C ASP A 76 11.62 -9.25 26.44
N ARG A 77 10.58 -8.41 26.53
CA ARG A 77 10.34 -7.57 27.70
C ARG A 77 10.11 -8.36 28.98
N SER A 78 9.43 -9.50 28.89
CA SER A 78 9.21 -10.40 30.04
C SER A 78 10.45 -11.18 30.46
N ARG A 79 11.46 -11.30 29.58
CA ARG A 79 12.74 -11.96 29.88
C ARG A 79 13.79 -11.02 30.46
N MET A 80 13.54 -9.71 30.47
CA MET A 80 14.38 -8.74 31.17
C MET A 80 14.21 -8.94 32.69
N PRO A 81 15.25 -9.38 33.42
CA PRO A 81 15.20 -9.43 34.87
C PRO A 81 15.11 -7.99 35.38
N SER A 82 14.16 -7.70 36.28
CA SER A 82 14.17 -6.46 37.05
C SER A 82 15.49 -6.38 37.81
N ARG A 83 16.24 -5.29 37.61
CA ARG A 83 17.55 -5.02 38.24
C ARG A 83 17.42 -4.62 39.72
N ASP A 84 16.45 -5.17 40.44
CA ASP A 84 16.14 -4.81 41.83
C ASP A 84 16.44 -5.97 42.77
N SER A 85 17.68 -6.45 42.79
CA SER A 85 18.09 -7.52 43.71
C SER A 85 19.43 -7.33 44.41
N ASP A 86 20.14 -6.23 44.19
CA ASP A 86 21.42 -5.94 44.88
C ASP A 86 21.28 -4.75 45.84
N ARG A 87 20.53 -4.96 46.93
CA ARG A 87 20.65 -4.12 48.13
C ARG A 87 20.52 -4.99 49.38
N ALA A 88 21.62 -5.63 49.74
CA ALA A 88 21.89 -6.23 51.03
C ALA A 88 23.26 -5.74 51.52
#